data_AF-A0A4Y2H366-F1
#
_entry.id   AF-A0A4Y2H366-F1
#
_cell.length_a   1.000
_cell.length_b   1.000
_cell.length_c   1.000
_cell.angle_alpha   90.00
_cell.angle_beta   90.00
_cell.angle_gamma   90.00
#
_symmetry.space_group_name_H-M   'P 1'
#
loop_
_entity.id
_entity.type
_entity.pdbx_description
1 polymer ?
#
loop_
_entity_poly.entity_id
_entity_poly.type
_entity_poly.pdbx_seq_one_letter_code
_entity_poly.pdbx_strand_id
1 'polypeptide(L)'
;MEFQRNPSKNMIITDEVNPDFRVEVENISLFLPYVQFRNDARIRFEELKTLNSYIDIYWDHFRIDVTNTQLKVSNGSCPIPTESDEVSAVYIINQYFDRAEDYKKNNLIFDNLDIIEYWITVNGQDYPEKHYKVDFPKKDYNHPYTAVLKAGKNDFTSETGCLIIYERFGELYPILCIDLSAHKNLAFLDKRTLYFNWKLRNNTQKDYRFYVILKERNKCYLNMYKNEFTFNIKKD
;
A
#
# COMPACT_ATOMS: atom_id res chain seq x y z
N MET A 1 -17.74 3.87 28.53
CA MET A 1 -17.54 2.42 28.66
C MET A 1 -16.24 2.12 27.95
N GLU A 2 -15.16 1.80 28.68
CA GLU A 2 -13.85 1.51 28.06
C GLU A 2 -13.82 0.08 27.54
N PHE A 3 -13.44 -0.10 26.28
CA PHE A 3 -13.23 -1.42 25.69
C PHE A 3 -11.97 -2.05 26.28
N GLN A 4 -12.11 -3.17 27.01
CA GLN A 4 -10.96 -3.97 27.45
C GLN A 4 -10.62 -5.05 26.42
N ARG A 5 -9.35 -5.12 26.02
CA ARG A 5 -8.83 -6.21 25.18
C ARG A 5 -8.59 -7.47 26.01
N ASN A 6 -9.04 -8.63 25.51
CA ASN A 6 -8.69 -9.92 26.07
C ASN A 6 -7.27 -10.32 25.60
N PRO A 7 -6.29 -10.52 26.50
CA PRO A 7 -4.90 -10.80 26.13
C PRO A 7 -4.68 -12.20 25.52
N SER A 8 -5.69 -13.08 25.51
CA SER A 8 -5.55 -14.46 25.05
C SER A 8 -6.16 -14.75 23.66
N LYS A 9 -6.92 -13.80 23.10
CA LYS A 9 -7.49 -13.89 21.75
C LYS A 9 -7.55 -12.49 21.15
N ASN A 10 -7.00 -12.29 19.94
CA ASN A 10 -7.13 -11.06 19.15
C ASN A 10 -8.59 -10.88 18.65
N MET A 11 -9.55 -10.80 19.56
CA MET A 11 -10.96 -10.52 19.28
C MET A 11 -11.44 -9.49 20.30
N ILE A 12 -12.15 -8.47 19.80
CA ILE A 12 -12.97 -7.57 20.61
C ILE A 12 -14.21 -8.37 20.99
N ILE A 13 -14.41 -8.68 22.28
CA ILE A 13 -15.71 -9.23 22.72
C ILE A 13 -16.65 -8.05 22.91
N THR A 14 -17.78 -8.12 22.22
CA THR A 14 -18.98 -7.33 22.45
C THR A 14 -19.74 -7.93 23.63
N ASP A 15 -20.26 -7.09 24.53
CA ASP A 15 -21.35 -7.49 25.41
C ASP A 15 -22.50 -8.04 24.53
N GLU A 16 -23.25 -9.04 25.01
CA GLU A 16 -24.25 -9.87 24.29
C GLU A 16 -25.40 -9.12 23.58
N VAL A 17 -25.34 -7.79 23.53
CA VAL A 17 -26.44 -6.89 23.17
C VAL A 17 -26.45 -6.49 21.67
N ASN A 18 -25.40 -6.80 20.89
CA ASN A 18 -25.31 -6.37 19.48
C ASN A 18 -24.93 -7.50 18.50
N PRO A 19 -25.91 -8.30 18.04
CA PRO A 19 -25.69 -9.45 17.16
C PRO A 19 -25.28 -9.11 15.72
N ASP A 20 -25.44 -7.85 15.29
CA ASP A 20 -25.23 -7.44 13.89
C ASP A 20 -23.86 -6.83 13.61
N PHE A 21 -22.96 -6.77 14.60
CA PHE A 21 -21.61 -6.18 14.49
C PHE A 21 -21.57 -4.72 14.03
N ARG A 22 -22.71 -4.01 14.07
CA ARG A 22 -22.81 -2.60 13.68
C ARG A 22 -22.58 -1.71 14.89
N VAL A 23 -21.52 -0.91 14.85
CA VAL A 23 -21.25 0.11 15.87
C VAL A 23 -21.77 1.45 15.37
N GLU A 24 -22.67 2.05 16.12
CA GLU A 24 -23.14 3.40 15.86
C GLU A 24 -22.17 4.38 16.53
N VAL A 25 -21.42 5.13 15.73
CA VAL A 25 -20.42 6.08 16.23
C VAL A 25 -21.12 7.42 16.46
N GLU A 26 -21.55 7.66 17.70
CA GLU A 26 -22.28 8.88 18.06
C GLU A 26 -21.37 10.13 18.11
N ASN A 27 -20.10 9.97 18.48
CA ASN A 27 -19.16 11.09 18.61
C ASN A 27 -17.74 10.69 18.19
N ILE A 28 -17.20 11.40 17.21
CA ILE A 28 -15.77 11.38 16.86
C ILE A 28 -15.14 12.64 17.43
N SER A 29 -14.20 12.50 18.36
CA SER A 29 -13.41 13.61 18.87
C SER A 29 -12.01 13.57 18.27
N LEU A 30 -11.65 14.63 17.53
CA LEU A 30 -10.30 14.80 16.99
C LEU A 30 -9.48 15.63 17.98
N PHE A 31 -8.48 15.03 18.62
CA PHE A 31 -7.51 15.77 19.42
C PHE A 31 -6.47 16.40 18.48
N LEU A 32 -6.55 17.72 18.30
CA LEU A 32 -5.53 18.50 17.58
C LEU A 32 -4.62 19.16 18.63
N PRO A 33 -3.39 18.68 18.85
CA PRO A 33 -2.47 19.33 19.78
C PRO A 33 -2.16 20.75 19.31
N TYR A 34 -2.13 21.70 20.24
CA TYR A 34 -1.64 23.05 19.97
C TYR A 34 -0.12 23.00 19.79
N VAL A 35 0.35 23.08 18.55
CA VAL A 35 1.77 23.00 18.22
C VAL A 35 2.32 24.41 18.04
N GLN A 36 3.32 24.78 18.83
CA GLN A 36 4.05 26.04 18.67
C GLN A 36 5.37 25.79 17.95
N PHE A 37 5.66 26.57 16.90
CA PHE A 37 6.96 26.49 16.23
C PHE A 37 8.09 26.85 17.19
N ARG A 38 9.23 26.16 17.08
CA ARG A 38 10.49 26.66 17.64
C ARG A 38 10.86 28.01 17.01
N ASN A 39 11.61 28.84 17.73
CA ASN A 39 11.93 30.21 17.32
C ASN A 39 12.64 30.28 15.96
N ASP A 40 13.54 29.35 15.66
CA ASP A 40 14.23 29.22 14.38
C ASP A 40 13.26 28.88 13.23
N ALA A 41 12.38 27.91 13.44
CA ALA A 41 11.33 27.55 12.48
C ALA A 41 10.35 28.71 12.24
N ARG A 42 10.02 29.48 13.29
CA ARG A 42 9.16 30.67 13.19
C ARG A 42 9.81 31.77 12.35
N ILE A 43 11.09 32.08 12.58
CA ILE A 43 11.83 33.08 11.78
C ILE A 43 11.83 32.64 10.32
N ARG A 44 12.15 31.38 10.06
CA ARG A 44 12.16 30.84 8.70
C ARG A 44 10.78 30.91 8.02
N PHE A 45 9.72 30.66 8.77
CA PHE A 45 8.34 30.77 8.27
C PHE A 45 8.01 32.21 7.84
N GLU A 46 8.35 33.21 8.67
CA GLU A 46 8.12 34.63 8.35
C GLU A 46 8.98 35.12 7.18
N GLU A 47 10.22 34.63 7.04
CA GLU A 47 11.06 34.89 5.85
C GLU A 47 10.38 34.38 4.57
N LEU A 48 9.94 33.12 4.57
CA LEU A 48 9.30 32.49 3.41
C LEU A 48 7.98 33.19 3.04
N LYS A 49 7.25 33.67 4.04
CA LYS A 49 6.04 34.48 3.88
C LYS A 49 6.34 35.83 3.22
N THR A 50 7.41 36.51 3.65
CA THR A 50 7.84 37.80 3.09
C THR A 50 8.32 37.66 1.64
N LEU A 51 8.93 36.53 1.31
CA LEU A 51 9.45 36.23 -0.03
C LEU A 51 8.38 35.73 -1.01
N ASN A 52 7.10 35.69 -0.63
CA ASN A 52 6.02 35.09 -1.42
C ASN A 52 6.37 33.68 -1.94
N SER A 53 7.09 32.91 -1.12
CA SER A 53 7.59 31.60 -1.51
C SER A 53 6.47 30.56 -1.57
N TYR A 54 6.66 29.57 -2.43
CA TYR A 54 5.85 28.35 -2.45
C TYR A 54 6.62 27.23 -1.77
N ILE A 55 5.96 26.50 -0.87
CA ILE A 55 6.51 25.29 -0.26
C ILE A 55 5.80 24.08 -0.84
N ASP A 56 6.59 23.10 -1.28
CA ASP A 56 6.09 21.80 -1.70
C ASP A 56 5.69 20.98 -0.46
N ILE A 57 4.42 20.58 -0.41
CA ILE A 57 3.90 19.70 0.62
C ILE A 57 3.53 18.38 -0.04
N TYR A 58 4.02 17.30 0.57
CA TYR A 58 3.81 15.94 0.10
C TYR A 58 3.12 15.12 1.18
N TRP A 59 2.19 14.28 0.77
CA TRP A 59 1.64 13.24 1.62
C TRP A 59 1.39 11.99 0.80
N ASP A 60 1.58 10.84 1.45
CA ASP A 60 1.27 9.55 0.85
C ASP A 60 -0.20 9.23 1.14
N HIS A 61 -0.88 8.65 0.16
CA HIS A 61 -2.17 8.02 0.34
C HIS A 61 -2.17 6.62 -0.29
N PHE A 62 -3.13 5.80 0.12
CA PHE A 62 -3.28 4.45 -0.39
C PHE A 62 -4.54 4.35 -1.24
N ARG A 63 -4.38 3.85 -2.47
CA ARG A 63 -5.47 3.50 -3.36
C ARG A 63 -5.47 1.99 -3.59
N ILE A 64 -6.65 1.40 -3.69
CA ILE A 64 -6.81 -0.03 -3.93
C ILE A 64 -7.59 -0.22 -5.22
N ASP A 65 -6.95 -0.87 -6.19
CA ASP A 65 -7.56 -1.28 -7.44
C ASP A 65 -7.70 -2.79 -7.48
N VAL A 66 -8.72 -3.27 -8.19
CA VAL A 66 -8.92 -4.71 -8.45
C VAL A 66 -8.88 -4.92 -9.95
N THR A 67 -8.08 -5.87 -10.40
CA THR A 67 -8.02 -6.20 -11.82
C THR A 67 -9.33 -6.86 -12.24
N ASN A 68 -10.02 -6.25 -13.20
CA ASN A 68 -11.31 -6.74 -13.70
C ASN A 68 -11.19 -7.90 -14.71
N THR A 69 -10.00 -8.47 -14.89
CA THR A 69 -9.73 -9.47 -15.93
C THR A 69 -9.51 -10.86 -15.33
N GLN A 70 -10.14 -11.86 -15.95
CA GLN A 70 -9.87 -13.28 -15.75
C GLN A 70 -8.54 -13.63 -16.40
N LEU A 71 -7.53 -13.95 -15.58
CA LEU A 71 -6.20 -14.25 -16.05
C LEU A 71 -5.95 -15.77 -15.96
N LYS A 72 -6.00 -16.48 -17.10
CA LYS A 72 -5.66 -17.92 -17.22
C LYS A 72 -4.33 -18.14 -17.95
N VAL A 73 -3.35 -17.32 -17.62
CA VAL A 73 -2.06 -17.30 -18.31
C VAL A 73 -0.92 -17.59 -17.34
N SER A 74 0.06 -18.35 -17.83
CA SER A 74 1.29 -18.66 -17.07
C SER A 74 2.19 -17.44 -16.94
N ASN A 75 2.12 -16.48 -17.86
CA ASN A 75 2.81 -15.19 -17.78
C ASN A 75 1.83 -14.11 -18.23
N GLY A 76 1.94 -12.91 -17.68
CA GLY A 76 1.08 -11.83 -18.11
C GLY A 76 1.61 -10.46 -17.74
N SER A 77 0.89 -9.47 -18.26
CA SER A 77 1.06 -8.07 -17.96
C SER A 77 -0.32 -7.47 -17.73
N CYS A 78 -0.47 -6.69 -16.65
CA CYS A 78 -1.72 -6.05 -16.30
C CYS A 78 -1.47 -4.53 -16.13
N PRO A 79 -2.19 -3.68 -16.88
CA PRO A 79 -2.09 -2.23 -16.69
C PRO A 79 -2.74 -1.82 -15.37
N ILE A 80 -2.07 -0.94 -14.66
CA ILE A 80 -2.51 -0.34 -13.40
C ILE A 80 -2.51 1.18 -13.63
N PRO A 81 -3.70 1.80 -13.78
CA PRO A 81 -3.78 3.24 -13.95
C PRO A 81 -3.32 3.95 -12.67
N THR A 82 -2.65 5.10 -12.80
CA THR A 82 -2.25 5.96 -11.68
C THR A 82 -2.99 7.28 -11.71
N GLU A 83 -3.36 7.82 -10.56
CA GLU A 83 -4.06 9.11 -10.48
C GLU A 83 -3.15 10.23 -9.99
N SER A 84 -2.05 9.86 -9.33
CA SER A 84 -1.06 10.80 -8.79
C SER A 84 0.19 10.91 -9.66
N ASP A 85 0.91 12.01 -9.41
CA ASP A 85 2.17 12.33 -10.07
C ASP A 85 3.30 11.35 -9.72
N GLU A 86 3.24 10.73 -8.54
CA GLU A 86 4.28 9.81 -8.05
C GLU A 86 3.66 8.59 -7.37
N VAL A 87 4.18 7.41 -7.70
CA VAL A 87 3.90 6.14 -7.01
C VAL A 87 5.17 5.70 -6.29
N SER A 88 5.09 5.58 -4.97
CA SER A 88 6.25 5.24 -4.12
C SER A 88 6.36 3.73 -3.84
N ALA A 89 5.25 2.98 -3.91
CA ALA A 89 5.27 1.54 -3.80
C ALA A 89 4.01 0.93 -4.41
N VAL A 90 4.13 -0.32 -4.86
CA VAL A 90 3.01 -1.13 -5.34
C VAL A 90 3.00 -2.45 -4.61
N TYR A 91 1.84 -2.80 -4.03
CA TYR A 91 1.60 -4.09 -3.41
C TYR A 91 0.61 -4.86 -4.26
N ILE A 92 0.93 -6.12 -4.55
CA ILE A 92 0.09 -7.01 -5.32
C ILE A 92 -0.31 -8.18 -4.44
N ILE A 93 -1.61 -8.41 -4.37
CA ILE A 93 -2.20 -9.48 -3.59
C ILE A 93 -3.05 -10.31 -4.53
N ASN A 94 -2.78 -11.60 -4.58
CA ASN A 94 -3.40 -12.49 -5.55
C ASN A 94 -4.59 -13.24 -4.93
N GLN A 95 -5.62 -13.49 -5.73
CA GLN A 95 -6.77 -14.27 -5.30
C GLN A 95 -7.42 -15.02 -6.48
N TYR A 96 -7.75 -16.30 -6.30
CA TYR A 96 -8.60 -17.04 -7.23
C TYR A 96 -10.04 -16.51 -7.18
N PHE A 97 -10.73 -16.47 -8.31
CA PHE A 97 -12.14 -16.05 -8.37
C PHE A 97 -13.05 -17.03 -7.63
N ASP A 98 -12.95 -18.32 -7.98
CA ASP A 98 -13.84 -19.37 -7.48
C ASP A 98 -13.25 -20.06 -6.25
N ARG A 99 -13.12 -19.30 -5.15
CA ARG A 99 -12.82 -19.93 -3.87
C ARG A 99 -14.04 -20.68 -3.38
N ALA A 100 -13.92 -22.01 -3.29
CA ALA A 100 -14.92 -22.85 -2.64
C ALA A 100 -15.12 -22.32 -1.20
N GLU A 101 -16.37 -22.20 -0.76
CA GLU A 101 -16.73 -21.74 0.59
C GLU A 101 -16.39 -22.81 1.63
N ASP A 102 -15.10 -22.99 1.92
CA ASP A 102 -14.56 -24.00 2.84
C ASP A 102 -13.80 -23.31 3.95
N TYR A 103 -14.43 -23.12 5.11
CA TYR A 103 -13.82 -22.46 6.27
C TYR A 103 -12.52 -23.12 6.76
N LYS A 104 -12.26 -24.39 6.44
CA LYS A 104 -11.01 -25.07 6.80
C LYS A 104 -9.85 -24.73 5.85
N LYS A 105 -10.16 -24.35 4.60
CA LYS A 105 -9.19 -23.98 3.56
C LYS A 105 -9.11 -22.45 3.33
N ASN A 106 -10.17 -21.72 3.63
CA ASN A 106 -10.33 -20.29 3.41
C ASN A 106 -9.80 -19.41 4.54
N ASN A 107 -9.16 -20.00 5.56
CA ASN A 107 -8.39 -19.24 6.55
C ASN A 107 -7.21 -18.48 5.92
N LEU A 108 -6.84 -18.82 4.69
CA LEU A 108 -5.92 -18.04 3.88
C LEU A 108 -6.70 -16.88 3.29
N ILE A 109 -6.40 -15.62 3.65
CA ILE A 109 -7.13 -14.48 3.08
C ILE A 109 -6.78 -14.29 1.60
N PHE A 110 -5.57 -14.71 1.21
CA PHE A 110 -4.99 -14.53 -0.13
C PHE A 110 -4.41 -15.84 -0.69
N ASP A 111 -4.31 -15.93 -2.01
CA ASP A 111 -3.83 -17.12 -2.70
C ASP A 111 -2.38 -16.97 -3.14
N ASN A 112 -1.65 -18.07 -3.02
CA ASN A 112 -0.35 -18.20 -3.63
C ASN A 112 -0.53 -18.75 -5.04
N LEU A 113 -0.50 -17.89 -6.06
CA LEU A 113 -0.66 -18.30 -7.46
C LEU A 113 0.55 -19.07 -8.02
N ASP A 114 1.52 -19.45 -7.17
CA ASP A 114 2.82 -20.02 -7.57
C ASP A 114 3.55 -19.10 -8.57
N ILE A 115 3.48 -17.79 -8.30
CA ILE A 115 4.32 -16.78 -8.95
C ILE A 115 5.77 -17.12 -8.61
N ILE A 116 6.64 -17.14 -9.63
CA ILE A 116 8.07 -17.38 -9.49
C ILE A 116 8.92 -16.17 -9.84
N GLU A 117 8.35 -15.21 -10.56
CA GLU A 117 9.02 -13.99 -10.98
C GLU A 117 8.01 -12.86 -11.20
N TYR A 118 8.35 -11.64 -10.78
CA TYR A 118 7.49 -10.46 -10.90
C TYR A 118 8.27 -9.14 -10.96
N TRP A 119 7.72 -8.15 -11.66
CA TRP A 119 8.28 -6.80 -11.81
C TRP A 119 7.19 -5.81 -12.27
N ILE A 120 7.51 -4.51 -12.24
CA ILE A 120 6.68 -3.45 -12.81
C ILE A 120 7.44 -2.77 -13.94
N THR A 121 6.79 -2.58 -15.08
CA THR A 121 7.32 -1.73 -16.15
C THR A 121 6.68 -0.34 -16.05
N VAL A 122 7.51 0.70 -16.02
CA VAL A 122 7.10 2.11 -16.10
C VAL A 122 7.83 2.75 -17.26
N ASN A 123 7.09 3.31 -18.22
CA ASN A 123 7.67 3.97 -19.41
C ASN A 123 8.69 3.10 -20.18
N GLY A 124 8.47 1.78 -20.22
CA GLY A 124 9.35 0.83 -20.90
C GLY A 124 10.59 0.40 -20.09
N GLN A 125 10.75 0.88 -18.86
CA GLN A 125 11.80 0.44 -17.95
C GLN A 125 11.24 -0.46 -16.85
N ASP A 126 11.94 -1.55 -16.58
CA ASP A 126 11.57 -2.52 -15.55
C ASP A 126 12.11 -2.13 -14.18
N TYR A 127 11.26 -2.30 -13.17
CA TYR A 127 11.53 -2.06 -11.77
C TYR A 127 11.12 -3.28 -10.95
N PRO A 128 12.05 -3.88 -10.21
CA PRO A 128 13.50 -3.66 -10.28
C PRO A 128 14.08 -4.01 -11.68
N GLU A 129 15.25 -3.48 -12.02
CA GLU A 129 15.96 -3.83 -13.27
C GLU A 129 16.28 -5.34 -13.35
N LYS A 130 16.55 -5.96 -12.19
CA LYS A 130 16.63 -7.41 -12.04
C LYS A 130 15.34 -7.90 -11.41
N HIS A 131 14.48 -8.52 -12.22
CA HIS A 131 13.17 -9.02 -11.79
C HIS A 131 13.26 -9.82 -10.50
N TYR A 132 12.30 -9.60 -9.61
CA TYR A 132 12.27 -10.34 -8.36
C TYR A 132 11.84 -11.76 -8.62
N LYS A 133 12.59 -12.71 -8.05
CA LYS A 133 12.29 -14.14 -8.09
C LYS A 133 11.81 -14.59 -6.73
N VAL A 134 10.83 -15.48 -6.71
CA VAL A 134 10.28 -16.04 -5.47
C VAL A 134 10.03 -17.53 -5.62
N ASP A 135 10.15 -18.28 -4.53
CA ASP A 135 9.74 -19.68 -4.45
C ASP A 135 9.09 -19.92 -3.09
N PHE A 136 7.77 -19.73 -3.03
CA PHE A 136 7.03 -19.88 -1.78
C PHE A 136 7.09 -21.27 -1.16
N PRO A 137 6.94 -22.37 -1.92
CA PRO A 137 7.16 -23.73 -1.40
C PRO A 137 8.54 -23.95 -0.77
N LYS A 138 9.59 -23.33 -1.32
CA LYS A 138 10.96 -23.42 -0.78
C LYS A 138 11.28 -22.36 0.28
N LYS A 139 10.32 -21.52 0.63
CA LYS A 139 10.51 -20.36 1.51
C LYS A 139 11.57 -19.37 1.01
N ASP A 140 11.67 -19.20 -0.30
CA ASP A 140 12.52 -18.19 -0.91
C ASP A 140 11.67 -16.96 -1.28
N TYR A 141 11.30 -16.18 -0.26
CA TYR A 141 10.50 -14.96 -0.40
C TYR A 141 11.03 -13.83 0.49
N ASN A 142 12.35 -13.83 0.73
CA ASN A 142 13.03 -12.80 1.52
C ASN A 142 12.76 -11.40 1.01
N HIS A 143 12.77 -11.23 -0.32
CA HIS A 143 12.56 -9.95 -0.94
C HIS A 143 11.15 -9.37 -0.67
N PRO A 144 10.05 -10.02 -1.10
CA PRO A 144 8.70 -9.51 -0.83
C PRO A 144 8.42 -9.36 0.66
N TYR A 145 8.92 -10.27 1.52
CA TYR A 145 8.78 -10.13 2.97
C TYR A 145 9.44 -8.86 3.51
N THR A 146 10.71 -8.63 3.15
CA THR A 146 11.46 -7.45 3.62
C THR A 146 10.85 -6.16 3.10
N ALA A 147 10.36 -6.16 1.86
CA ALA A 147 9.72 -4.99 1.26
C ALA A 147 8.40 -4.65 1.99
N VAL A 148 7.60 -5.64 2.34
CA VAL A 148 6.39 -5.46 3.16
C VAL A 148 6.71 -4.92 4.55
N LEU A 149 7.83 -5.31 5.17
CA LEU A 149 8.24 -4.74 6.46
C LEU A 149 8.68 -3.27 6.35
N LYS A 150 9.48 -2.94 5.33
CA LYS A 150 9.96 -1.57 5.09
C LYS A 150 8.86 -0.57 4.75
N ALA A 151 7.79 -1.03 4.13
CA ALA A 151 6.63 -0.25 3.67
C ALA A 151 5.85 0.55 4.73
N GLY A 152 6.12 0.36 6.02
CA GLY A 152 5.35 0.95 7.12
C GLY A 152 5.03 -0.05 8.23
N LYS A 153 5.86 -1.07 8.35
CA LYS A 153 5.65 -2.25 9.18
C LYS A 153 6.88 -2.50 10.07
N ASN A 154 7.62 -1.44 10.39
CA ASN A 154 8.68 -1.46 11.41
C ASN A 154 8.18 -1.05 12.81
N ASP A 155 6.94 -0.55 12.93
CA ASP A 155 6.35 -0.14 14.22
C ASP A 155 5.57 -1.27 14.93
N PHE A 156 5.85 -2.55 14.61
CA PHE A 156 5.24 -3.68 15.33
C PHE A 156 5.81 -3.84 16.72
N THR A 157 5.19 -3.16 17.67
CA THR A 157 5.27 -3.56 19.06
C THR A 157 4.40 -4.80 19.30
N SER A 158 4.80 -5.65 20.24
CA SER A 158 4.06 -6.82 20.72
C SER A 158 2.61 -6.51 21.14
N GLU A 159 2.27 -5.24 21.33
CA GLU A 159 0.99 -4.75 21.81
C GLU A 159 -0.11 -4.71 20.72
N THR A 160 0.26 -4.64 19.45
CA THR A 160 -0.72 -4.62 18.34
C THR A 160 -1.20 -6.01 17.94
N GLY A 161 -0.47 -7.07 18.30
CA GLY A 161 -0.80 -8.46 17.96
C GLY A 161 -0.70 -8.81 16.46
N CYS A 162 -0.19 -7.91 15.62
CA CYS A 162 -0.16 -8.00 14.16
C CYS A 162 1.22 -8.43 13.61
N LEU A 163 1.83 -9.48 14.19
CA LEU A 163 3.14 -9.97 13.76
C LEU A 163 3.02 -10.86 12.50
N ILE A 164 3.52 -10.37 11.37
CA ILE A 164 3.72 -11.19 10.17
C ILE A 164 5.07 -11.89 10.31
N ILE A 165 5.06 -13.12 10.81
CA ILE A 165 6.28 -13.95 10.87
C ILE A 165 6.63 -14.50 9.50
N TYR A 166 7.93 -14.61 9.22
CA TYR A 166 8.46 -15.05 7.93
C TYR A 166 7.82 -16.37 7.48
N GLU A 167 7.76 -17.35 8.38
CA GLU A 167 7.26 -18.69 8.10
C GLU A 167 5.80 -18.72 7.66
N ARG A 168 4.98 -17.80 8.18
CA ARG A 168 3.55 -17.69 7.85
C ARG A 168 3.28 -16.74 6.71
N PHE A 169 4.25 -15.92 6.30
CA PHE A 169 4.07 -14.96 5.22
C PHE A 169 3.71 -15.67 3.90
N GLY A 170 4.49 -16.68 3.51
CA GLY A 170 4.26 -17.38 2.25
C GLY A 170 2.97 -18.21 2.19
N GLU A 171 2.42 -18.55 3.35
CA GLU A 171 1.20 -19.33 3.47
C GLU A 171 -0.05 -18.44 3.57
N LEU A 172 -0.02 -17.43 4.45
CA LEU A 172 -1.20 -16.62 4.81
C LEU A 172 -1.26 -15.27 4.09
N TYR A 173 -0.10 -14.71 3.77
CA TYR A 173 0.04 -13.32 3.31
C TYR A 173 1.04 -13.18 2.14
N PRO A 174 0.88 -13.91 1.02
CA PRO A 174 1.75 -13.77 -0.15
C PRO A 174 1.51 -12.42 -0.85
N ILE A 175 1.98 -11.34 -0.22
CA ILE A 175 1.91 -9.97 -0.71
C ILE A 175 3.20 -9.70 -1.46
N LEU A 176 3.10 -9.49 -2.77
CA LEU A 176 4.25 -9.04 -3.54
C LEU A 176 4.37 -7.53 -3.37
N CYS A 177 5.59 -7.04 -3.21
CA CYS A 177 5.85 -5.61 -3.06
C CYS A 177 6.97 -5.19 -4.00
N ILE A 178 6.79 -4.04 -4.63
CA ILE A 178 7.81 -3.34 -5.40
C ILE A 178 7.90 -1.94 -4.82
N ASP A 179 9.05 -1.66 -4.20
CA ASP A 179 9.40 -0.33 -3.70
C ASP A 179 9.92 0.52 -4.86
N LEU A 180 9.20 1.61 -5.13
CA LEU A 180 9.54 2.60 -6.16
C LEU A 180 10.10 3.89 -5.56
N SER A 181 10.15 4.01 -4.22
CA SER A 181 10.48 5.24 -3.50
C SER A 181 11.94 5.69 -3.71
N ALA A 182 12.83 4.74 -4.01
CA ALA A 182 14.22 5.03 -4.36
C ALA A 182 14.36 5.68 -5.75
N HIS A 183 13.34 5.55 -6.60
CA HIS A 183 13.34 6.00 -7.99
C HIS A 183 12.60 7.34 -8.13
N LYS A 184 13.16 8.38 -7.50
CA LYS A 184 12.61 9.76 -7.40
C LYS A 184 12.24 10.44 -8.73
N ASN A 185 12.67 9.89 -9.87
CA ASN A 185 12.43 10.43 -11.20
C ASN A 185 11.30 9.72 -11.98
N LEU A 186 10.54 8.83 -11.34
CA LEU A 186 9.29 8.32 -11.92
C LEU A 186 8.20 9.41 -12.03
N ALA A 187 8.45 10.58 -11.46
CA ALA A 187 7.52 11.70 -11.32
C ALA A 187 7.14 12.44 -12.61
N PHE A 188 7.61 12.04 -13.79
CA PHE A 188 7.22 12.71 -15.02
C PHE A 188 7.19 11.71 -16.16
N LEU A 189 6.01 11.50 -16.77
CA LEU A 189 5.77 11.35 -18.21
C LEU A 189 4.31 10.95 -18.48
N ASP A 190 3.81 11.37 -19.65
CA ASP A 190 2.42 11.40 -20.17
C ASP A 190 1.55 10.13 -20.03
N LYS A 191 2.05 9.03 -19.47
CA LYS A 191 1.32 7.77 -19.33
C LYS A 191 1.20 7.37 -17.87
N ARG A 192 0.03 7.69 -17.32
CA ARG A 192 -0.50 7.33 -16.01
C ARG A 192 -0.77 5.82 -15.86
N THR A 193 0.14 4.96 -16.28
CA THR A 193 -0.09 3.51 -16.26
C THR A 193 1.19 2.75 -15.98
N LEU A 194 1.20 2.03 -14.86
CA LEU A 194 2.19 1.03 -14.53
C LEU A 194 1.77 -0.29 -15.15
N TYR A 195 2.71 -1.15 -15.53
CA TYR A 195 2.38 -2.51 -15.97
C TYR A 195 2.94 -3.50 -14.96
N PHE A 196 2.07 -4.18 -14.22
CA PHE A 196 2.49 -5.29 -13.39
C PHE A 196 2.68 -6.53 -14.26
N ASN A 197 3.88 -7.10 -14.22
CA ASN A 197 4.24 -8.27 -14.99
C ASN A 197 4.60 -9.42 -14.04
N TRP A 198 4.24 -10.63 -14.46
CA TRP A 198 4.50 -11.82 -13.66
C TRP A 198 4.72 -13.06 -14.52
N LYS A 199 5.32 -14.05 -13.88
CA LYS A 199 5.48 -15.41 -14.38
C LYS A 199 5.16 -16.42 -13.28
N LEU A 200 4.32 -17.37 -13.61
CA LEU A 200 3.89 -18.48 -12.78
C LEU A 200 4.77 -19.70 -13.09
N ARG A 201 4.96 -20.56 -12.10
CA ARG A 201 5.65 -21.84 -12.29
C ARG A 201 4.92 -22.71 -13.31
N ASN A 202 3.60 -22.77 -13.18
CA ASN A 202 2.69 -23.55 -14.02
C ASN A 202 1.45 -22.73 -14.35
N ASN A 203 0.78 -23.03 -15.46
CA ASN A 203 -0.52 -22.43 -15.74
C ASN A 203 -1.54 -22.94 -14.69
N THR A 204 -2.25 -22.02 -14.04
CA THR A 204 -3.19 -22.33 -12.96
C THR A 204 -4.46 -23.04 -13.45
N GLN A 205 -4.78 -22.97 -14.76
CA GLN A 205 -6.08 -23.35 -15.34
C GLN A 205 -7.32 -22.71 -14.67
N LYS A 206 -7.10 -21.83 -13.68
CA LYS A 206 -8.10 -21.17 -12.85
C LYS A 206 -7.97 -19.67 -13.02
N ASP A 207 -9.11 -19.00 -13.05
CA ASP A 207 -9.18 -17.54 -13.06
C ASP A 207 -8.68 -16.98 -11.73
N TYR A 208 -7.85 -15.95 -11.82
CA TYR A 208 -7.43 -15.15 -10.67
C TYR A 208 -7.53 -13.66 -10.98
N ARG A 209 -7.55 -12.87 -9.91
CA ARG A 209 -7.45 -11.41 -9.90
C ARG A 209 -6.30 -10.97 -9.01
N PHE A 210 -5.85 -9.75 -9.25
CA PHE A 210 -4.96 -9.03 -8.36
C PHE A 210 -5.72 -7.89 -7.67
N TYR A 211 -5.54 -7.80 -6.36
CA TYR A 211 -5.73 -6.56 -5.63
C TYR A 211 -4.40 -5.81 -5.65
N VAL A 212 -4.45 -4.60 -6.16
CA VAL A 212 -3.30 -3.73 -6.32
C VAL A 212 -3.46 -2.59 -5.33
N ILE A 213 -2.57 -2.50 -4.35
CA ILE A 213 -2.52 -1.37 -3.43
C ILE A 213 -1.39 -0.46 -3.91
N LEU A 214 -1.74 0.77 -4.25
CA LEU A 214 -0.78 1.79 -4.66
C LEU A 214 -0.54 2.74 -3.51
N LYS A 215 0.73 2.97 -3.20
CA LYS A 215 1.16 4.03 -2.30
C LYS A 215 1.54 5.24 -3.13
N GLU A 216 0.57 6.11 -3.33
CA GLU A 216 0.67 7.27 -4.21
C GLU A 216 1.01 8.53 -3.40
N ARG A 217 1.95 9.33 -3.91
CA ARG A 217 2.35 10.59 -3.29
C ARG A 217 1.68 11.73 -4.01
N ASN A 218 0.86 12.46 -3.26
CA ASN A 218 0.27 13.70 -3.73
C ASN A 218 1.21 14.86 -3.44
N LYS A 219 1.11 15.89 -4.27
CA LYS A 219 1.83 17.14 -4.13
C LYS A 219 0.83 18.30 -4.12
N CYS A 220 0.99 19.20 -3.17
CA CYS A 220 0.38 20.53 -3.26
C CYS A 220 1.42 21.60 -2.93
N TYR A 221 1.07 22.83 -3.26
CA TYR A 221 1.91 24.00 -3.05
C TYR A 221 1.23 24.89 -2.01
N LEU A 222 1.91 25.16 -0.91
CA LEU A 222 1.46 26.18 0.04
C LEU A 222 2.05 27.53 -0.38
N ASN A 223 1.19 28.47 -0.76
CA ASN A 223 1.58 29.85 -0.89
C ASN A 223 1.76 30.44 0.51
N MET A 224 3.00 30.75 0.88
CA MET A 224 3.33 31.19 2.24
C MET A 224 2.82 32.60 2.55
N TYR A 225 2.62 33.44 1.53
CA TYR A 225 2.08 34.79 1.70
C TYR A 225 0.58 34.78 1.93
N LYS A 226 -0.15 34.01 1.12
CA LYS A 226 -1.62 33.94 1.16
C LYS A 226 -2.16 32.92 2.15
N ASN A 227 -1.31 32.00 2.65
CA ASN A 227 -1.71 30.83 3.42
C ASN A 227 -2.75 29.96 2.67
N GLU A 228 -2.57 29.80 1.36
CA GLU A 228 -3.49 29.08 0.49
C GLU A 228 -2.79 27.85 -0.12
N PHE A 229 -3.52 26.74 -0.20
CA PHE A 229 -3.07 25.54 -0.90
C PHE A 229 -3.48 25.57 -2.37
N THR A 230 -2.54 25.26 -3.25
CA THR A 230 -2.78 25.12 -4.68
C THR A 230 -2.36 23.72 -5.12
N PHE A 231 -3.24 23.03 -5.85
CA PHE A 231 -2.99 21.65 -6.32
C PHE A 231 -2.41 21.60 -7.75
N ASN A 232 -2.36 22.72 -8.45
CA ASN A 232 -1.74 22.86 -9.76
C ASN A 232 -0.98 24.19 -9.84
N ILE A 233 0.32 24.16 -10.12
CA ILE A 233 0.99 25.37 -10.62
C ILE A 233 0.56 25.50 -12.08
N LYS A 234 -0.30 26.48 -12.40
CA LYS A 234 -0.25 27.05 -13.74
C LYS A 234 1.15 27.65 -13.88
N LYS A 235 2.01 26.99 -14.63
CA LYS A 235 3.24 27.62 -15.11
C LYS A 235 2.77 28.65 -16.13
N ASP A 236 2.82 29.92 -15.76
CA ASP A 236 2.79 31.03 -16.71
C ASP A 236 4.05 30.98 -17.61
#